data_AF-A0A842RR16-F1
#
_entry.id   AF-A0A842RR16-F1
#
_cell.length_a   1.000
_cell.length_b   1.000
_cell.length_c   1.000
_cell.angle_alpha   90.00
_cell.angle_beta   90.00
_cell.angle_gamma   90.00
#
_symmetry.space_group_name_H-M   'P 1'
#
loop_
_entity.id
_entity.type
_entity.pdbx_description
1 polymer ?
#
loop_
_entity_poly.entity_id
_entity_poly.type
_entity_poly.pdbx_seq_one_letter_code
_entity_poly.pdbx_strand_id
1 'polypeptide(L)'
;MSENGNYIVKKYRCNICNKTHDVKLNKQYFKGRTKYPFPYVFLHDSIKNGENKELLTILYIDKDFKIRGAEIQELDNDNLFSKEQVIGIVKPLIEELNLLRKENLELKEELKK
;
A
#
# COMPACT_ATOMS: atom_id res chain seq x y z
N MET A 1 -7.24 -12.78 -23.40
CA MET A 1 -5.84 -12.75 -22.93
C MET A 1 -5.32 -11.34 -23.14
N SER A 2 -5.05 -10.62 -22.06
CA SER A 2 -4.37 -9.32 -22.09
C SER A 2 -3.18 -9.41 -21.14
N GLU A 3 -1.98 -9.39 -21.71
CA GLU A 3 -0.70 -9.45 -21.00
C GLU A 3 -0.41 -8.11 -20.29
N ASN A 4 -1.00 -7.91 -19.11
CA ASN A 4 -0.53 -6.90 -18.14
C ASN A 4 0.18 -7.62 -16.97
N GLY A 5 1.21 -8.41 -17.30
CA GLY A 5 1.80 -9.46 -16.47
C GLY A 5 2.63 -9.04 -15.25
N ASN A 6 2.58 -7.77 -14.82
CA ASN A 6 3.47 -7.23 -13.78
C ASN A 6 2.84 -7.09 -12.39
N TYR A 7 1.57 -7.45 -12.21
CA TYR A 7 0.89 -7.33 -10.91
C TYR A 7 0.38 -8.67 -10.39
N ILE A 8 0.35 -8.80 -9.07
CA ILE A 8 -0.29 -9.88 -8.32
C ILE A 8 -1.45 -9.25 -7.56
N VAL A 9 -2.64 -9.82 -7.70
CA VAL A 9 -3.82 -9.39 -6.94
C VAL A 9 -3.98 -10.27 -5.71
N LYS A 10 -4.07 -9.66 -4.53
CA LYS A 10 -4.37 -10.35 -3.27
C LYS A 10 -5.72 -9.87 -2.75
N LYS A 11 -6.53 -10.79 -2.26
CA LYS A 11 -7.81 -10.46 -1.62
C LYS A 11 -7.59 -10.25 -0.14
N TYR A 12 -8.06 -9.12 0.36
CA TYR A 12 -8.04 -8.79 1.79
C TYR A 12 -9.46 -8.49 2.25
N ARG A 13 -9.94 -9.20 3.27
CA ARG A 13 -11.23 -8.91 3.90
C ARG A 13 -11.02 -7.97 5.07
N CYS A 14 -11.49 -6.74 4.94
CA CYS A 14 -11.47 -5.78 6.05
C CYS A 14 -12.56 -6.16 7.06
N ASN A 15 -12.17 -6.31 8.33
CA ASN A 15 -13.09 -6.63 9.43
C ASN A 15 -13.90 -5.41 9.91
N ILE A 16 -13.51 -4.18 9.55
CA ILE A 16 -14.28 -2.97 9.88
C ILE A 16 -15.38 -2.72 8.85
N CYS A 17 -15.04 -2.54 7.56
CA CYS A 17 -16.06 -2.27 6.53
C CYS A 17 -16.81 -3.53 6.04
N ASN A 18 -16.36 -4.73 6.44
CA ASN A 18 -16.89 -6.03 6.03
C ASN A 18 -16.85 -6.31 4.51
N LYS A 19 -16.04 -5.56 3.74
CA LYS A 19 -15.84 -5.76 2.31
C LYS A 19 -14.53 -6.48 2.02
N THR A 20 -14.46 -7.12 0.86
CA THR A 20 -13.22 -7.68 0.32
C THR A 20 -12.61 -6.69 -0.66
N HIS A 21 -11.34 -6.37 -0.47
CA HIS A 21 -10.55 -5.45 -1.28
C HIS A 21 -9.54 -6.21 -2.13
N ASP A 22 -9.40 -5.78 -3.38
CA ASP A 22 -8.37 -6.26 -4.29
C ASP A 22 -7.10 -5.42 -4.14
N VAL A 23 -6.10 -6.01 -3.50
CA VAL A 23 -4.77 -5.42 -3.26
C VAL A 23 -3.89 -5.76 -4.46
N LYS A 24 -3.60 -4.75 -5.29
CA LYS A 24 -2.74 -4.91 -6.48
C LYS A 24 -1.29 -4.60 -6.12
N LEU A 25 -0.44 -5.63 -6.15
CA LEU A 25 0.98 -5.55 -5.81
C LEU A 25 1.81 -5.74 -7.07
N ASN A 26 2.78 -4.87 -7.31
CA ASN A 26 3.73 -5.08 -8.40
C ASN A 26 4.60 -6.32 -8.09
N LYS A 27 4.92 -7.18 -9.06
CA LYS A 27 5.85 -8.30 -8.86
C LYS A 27 7.24 -7.84 -8.43
N GLN A 28 7.62 -6.61 -8.75
CA GLN A 28 8.85 -5.96 -8.31
C GLN A 28 8.69 -5.18 -7.00
N TYR A 29 7.55 -5.30 -6.30
CA TYR A 29 7.24 -4.53 -5.10
C TYR A 29 8.31 -4.65 -3.98
N PHE A 30 9.01 -5.77 -3.91
CA PHE A 30 10.09 -5.99 -2.93
C PHE A 30 11.49 -5.71 -3.47
N LYS A 31 11.63 -5.43 -4.77
CA LYS A 31 12.93 -5.27 -5.41
C LYS A 31 13.66 -4.06 -4.81
N GLY A 32 14.85 -4.30 -4.27
CA GLY A 32 15.65 -3.26 -3.60
C GLY A 32 15.23 -2.93 -2.17
N ARG A 33 14.18 -3.55 -1.61
CA ARG A 33 13.76 -3.34 -0.22
C ARG A 33 14.49 -4.32 0.71
N THR A 34 15.03 -3.80 1.82
CA THR A 34 15.89 -4.59 2.75
C THR A 34 15.21 -4.97 4.06
N LYS A 35 14.10 -4.31 4.43
CA LYS A 35 13.40 -4.53 5.71
C LYS A 35 12.03 -5.17 5.51
N TYR A 36 11.73 -6.14 6.37
CA TYR A 36 10.50 -6.94 6.39
C TYR A 36 9.82 -6.77 7.76
N PRO A 37 8.47 -6.72 7.86
CA PRO A 37 7.47 -6.80 6.78
C PRO A 37 7.37 -5.54 5.91
N PHE A 38 6.89 -5.70 4.68
CA PHE A 38 6.70 -4.61 3.72
C PHE A 38 5.29 -4.03 3.88
N PRO A 39 5.14 -2.80 4.37
CA PRO A 39 3.82 -2.19 4.57
C PRO A 39 3.24 -1.77 3.22
N TYR A 40 1.97 -2.11 2.98
CA TYR A 40 1.16 -1.63 1.87
C TYR A 40 -0.02 -0.85 2.42
N VAL A 41 -0.18 0.41 2.00
CA VAL A 41 -1.14 1.33 2.58
C VAL A 41 -2.22 1.67 1.56
N PHE A 42 -3.48 1.61 1.97
CA PHE A 42 -4.60 2.06 1.14
C PHE A 42 -5.75 2.62 1.99
N LEU A 43 -6.51 3.53 1.39
CA LEU A 43 -7.70 4.14 1.98
C LEU A 43 -8.96 3.48 1.41
N HIS A 44 -9.98 3.33 2.25
CA HIS A 44 -11.31 2.90 1.79
C HIS A 44 -12.40 3.31 2.77
N ASP A 45 -13.63 3.41 2.28
CA ASP A 45 -14.76 3.82 3.12
C ASP A 45 -15.41 2.64 3.87
N SER A 46 -15.95 2.95 5.03
CA SER A 46 -16.92 2.13 5.77
C SER A 46 -18.23 2.91 5.90
N ILE A 47 -19.25 2.44 5.19
CA ILE A 47 -20.61 2.97 5.26
C ILE A 47 -21.42 2.02 6.14
N LYS A 48 -21.79 2.47 7.35
CA LYS A 48 -22.64 1.73 8.28
C LYS A 48 -23.69 2.67 8.88
N ASN A 49 -24.94 2.24 8.91
CA ASN A 49 -26.04 2.97 9.56
C ASN A 49 -26.18 4.45 9.15
N GLY A 50 -25.83 4.80 7.91
CA GLY A 50 -25.87 6.18 7.40
C GLY A 50 -24.65 7.03 7.76
N GLU A 51 -23.71 6.52 8.55
CA GLU A 51 -22.42 7.15 8.81
C GLU A 51 -21.40 6.69 7.76
N ASN A 52 -20.68 7.65 7.19
CA ASN A 52 -19.54 7.39 6.32
C ASN A 52 -18.24 7.68 7.08
N LYS A 53 -17.41 6.66 7.25
CA LYS A 53 -16.09 6.77 7.88
C LYS A 53 -15.01 6.38 6.90
N GLU A 54 -13.94 7.16 6.84
CA GLU A 54 -12.77 6.83 6.04
C GLU A 54 -11.83 5.93 6.87
N LEU A 55 -11.36 4.84 6.26
CA LEU A 55 -10.47 3.88 6.90
C LEU A 55 -9.11 3.87 6.22
N LEU A 56 -8.07 4.05 7.02
CA LEU A 56 -6.70 3.78 6.61
C LEU A 56 -6.34 2.34 6.96
N THR A 57 -6.02 1.53 5.96
CA THR A 57 -5.53 0.16 6.16
C THR A 57 -4.07 0.04 5.78
N ILE A 58 -3.27 -0.49 6.70
CA ILE A 58 -1.87 -0.88 6.48
C ILE A 58 -1.81 -2.41 6.50
N LEU A 59 -1.38 -3.01 5.39
CA LEU A 59 -1.15 -4.45 5.28
C LEU A 59 0.34 -4.75 5.39
N TYR A 60 0.69 -5.72 6.24
CA TYR A 60 2.06 -6.21 6.36
C TYR A 60 2.27 -7.40 5.43
N ILE A 61 3.03 -7.20 4.37
CA ILE A 61 3.21 -8.19 3.30
C ILE A 61 4.60 -8.82 3.40
N ASP A 62 4.69 -10.13 3.15
CA ASP A 62 5.96 -10.84 3.03
C ASP A 62 6.49 -10.99 1.61
N LYS A 63 7.72 -11.51 1.50
CA LYS A 63 8.40 -11.72 0.21
C LYS A 63 7.63 -12.67 -0.73
N ASP A 64 6.74 -13.49 -0.20
CA ASP A 64 5.87 -14.39 -0.96
C ASP A 64 4.51 -13.75 -1.32
N PHE A 65 4.37 -12.43 -1.12
CA PHE A 65 3.12 -11.69 -1.29
C PHE A 65 1.97 -12.19 -0.40
N LYS A 66 2.27 -12.75 0.77
CA LYS A 66 1.27 -13.13 1.77
C LYS A 66 1.06 -11.96 2.72
N ILE A 67 -0.22 -11.68 3.01
CA ILE A 67 -0.61 -10.72 4.04
C ILE A 67 -0.43 -11.42 5.40
N ARG A 68 0.41 -10.87 6.25
CA ARG A 68 0.77 -11.41 7.57
C ARG A 68 0.08 -10.70 8.72
N GLY A 69 -0.37 -9.48 8.49
CA GLY A 69 -1.13 -8.69 9.44
C GLY A 69 -1.78 -7.49 8.75
N ALA A 70 -2.71 -6.87 9.46
CA ALA A 70 -3.35 -5.64 9.03
C ALA A 70 -3.59 -4.74 10.24
N GLU A 71 -3.33 -3.45 10.07
CA GLU A 71 -3.74 -2.39 10.97
C GLU A 71 -4.78 -1.54 10.25
N ILE A 72 -5.88 -1.23 10.92
CA ILE A 72 -6.97 -0.44 10.35
C ILE A 72 -7.32 0.65 11.34
N GLN A 73 -7.42 1.88 10.85
CA GLN A 73 -7.71 3.04 11.65
C GLN A 73 -8.86 3.81 11.02
N GLU A 74 -9.83 4.18 11.85
CA GLU A 74 -10.88 5.14 11.49
C GLU A 74 -10.27 6.54 11.52
N LEU A 75 -10.42 7.28 10.43
CA LEU A 75 -10.02 8.68 10.36
C LEU A 75 -11.20 9.52 10.83
N ASP A 76 -11.10 10.05 12.04
CA ASP A 76 -11.99 11.11 12.52
C ASP A 76 -11.36 12.49 12.21
N ASN A 77 -12.22 13.47 11.91
CA ASN A 77 -11.84 14.83 11.49
C ASN A 77 -10.88 15.57 12.44
N ASP A 78 -10.70 15.11 13.69
CA ASP A 78 -9.98 15.83 14.74
C ASP A 78 -8.64 15.21 15.18
N ASN A 79 -8.19 14.09 14.61
CA ASN A 79 -6.87 13.52 14.97
C ASN A 79 -5.95 13.40 13.76
N LEU A 80 -5.14 14.45 13.53
CA LEU A 80 -3.92 14.32 12.74
C LEU A 80 -3.07 13.20 13.36
N PHE A 81 -2.93 12.11 12.61
CA PHE A 81 -2.08 10.93 12.82
C PHE A 81 -1.01 11.06 13.92
N SER A 82 -0.87 10.04 14.78
CA SER A 82 0.25 9.95 15.73
C SER A 82 1.58 10.05 14.98
N LYS A 83 2.61 10.58 15.64
CA LYS A 83 3.94 10.75 15.04
C LYS A 83 4.48 9.42 14.49
N GLU A 84 4.26 8.32 15.20
CA GLU A 84 4.67 6.98 14.81
C GLU A 84 3.91 6.51 13.57
N GLN A 85 2.61 6.82 13.46
CA GLN A 85 1.78 6.51 12.29
C GLN A 85 2.21 7.32 11.07
N VAL A 86 2.47 8.62 11.24
CA VAL A 86 3.04 9.46 10.17
C VAL A 86 4.36 8.89 9.70
N ILE A 87 5.25 8.52 10.61
CA ILE A 87 6.53 7.88 10.25
C ILE A 87 6.29 6.56 9.52
N GLY A 88 5.34 5.74 9.99
CA GLY A 88 4.97 4.45 9.40
C GLY A 88 4.40 4.56 7.99
N ILE A 89 3.70 5.65 7.66
CA ILE A 89 3.14 5.92 6.33
C ILE A 89 4.18 6.62 5.44
N VAL A 90 4.79 7.68 5.95
CA VAL A 90 5.70 8.55 5.18
C VAL A 90 6.96 7.82 4.79
N LYS A 91 7.51 6.96 5.65
CA LYS A 91 8.76 6.25 5.34
C LYS A 91 8.63 5.31 4.14
N PRO A 92 7.63 4.41 4.05
CA PRO A 92 7.38 3.62 2.85
C PRO A 92 7.11 4.47 1.61
N LEU A 93 6.38 5.60 1.75
CA LEU A 93 6.12 6.50 0.63
C LEU A 93 7.39 7.18 0.11
N ILE A 94 8.30 7.60 1.00
CA ILE A 94 9.59 8.17 0.62
C ILE A 94 10.48 7.11 -0.05
N GLU A 95 10.49 5.88 0.47
CA GLU A 95 11.22 4.76 -0.15
C GLU A 95 10.70 4.50 -1.58
N GLU A 96 9.38 4.48 -1.77
CA GLU A 96 8.76 4.32 -3.09
C GLU A 96 9.08 5.49 -4.03
N LEU A 97 9.03 6.74 -3.55
CA LEU A 97 9.40 7.92 -4.34
C LEU A 97 10.85 7.85 -4.84
N ASN A 98 11.77 7.36 -4.01
CA ASN A 98 13.17 7.23 -4.40
C ASN A 98 13.37 6.12 -5.44
N LEU A 99 12.66 5.00 -5.32
CA LEU A 99 12.66 3.94 -6.32
C LEU A 99 12.11 4.45 -7.66
N LEU A 100 10.96 5.10 -7.65
CA LEU A 100 10.35 5.68 -8.86
C LEU A 100 11.24 6.73 -9.52
N ARG A 101 11.94 7.57 -8.74
CA ARG A 101 12.92 8.53 -9.28
C ARG A 101 14.08 7.82 -9.98
N LYS A 102 14.59 6.74 -9.39
CA LYS A 102 15.66 5.94 -9.99
C LYS A 102 15.21 5.29 -11.30
N GLU A 103 14.04 4.65 -11.30
CA GLU A 103 13.47 4.04 -12.52
C GLU A 103 13.24 5.08 -13.62
N ASN A 104 12.74 6.27 -13.27
CA ASN A 104 12.52 7.35 -14.24
C ASN A 104 13.84 7.84 -14.87
N LEU A 105 14.91 7.93 -14.09
CA LEU A 105 16.23 8.29 -14.60
C LEU A 105 16.78 7.22 -15.55
N GLU A 106 16.67 5.94 -15.18
CA GLU A 106 17.09 4.81 -16.02
C GLU A 106 16.34 4.82 -17.36
N LEU A 107 15.01 4.95 -17.33
CA LEU A 107 14.18 5.03 -18.54
C LEU A 107 14.51 6.25 -19.43
N LYS A 108 14.81 7.40 -18.82
CA LYS A 108 15.23 8.59 -19.58
C LYS A 108 16.57 8.41 -20.28
N GLU A 109 17.50 7.70 -19.66
CA GLU A 109 18.79 7.37 -20.29
C GLU A 109 18.64 6.34 -21.41
N GLU A 110 17.71 5.39 -21.27
CA GLU A 110 17.36 4.45 -22.36
C GLU A 110 16.74 5.15 -23.57
N LEU A 111 15.88 6.15 -23.37
CA LEU A 111 15.24 6.92 -24.46
C LEU A 111 16.21 7.85 -25.22
N LYS A 112 17.37 8.17 -24.63
CA LYS A 112 18.41 9.00 -25.28
C LYS A 112 19.40 8.19 -26.12
N LYS A 113 19.34 6.85 -26.05
CA LYS A 113 20.14 5.94 -26.89
C LYS A 113 19.39 5.62 -28.17
#